data_AF-A0AAD4SS32-F1
#
_entry.id   AF-A0AAD4SS32-F1
#
_cell.length_a   1.000
_cell.length_b   1.000
_cell.length_c   1.000
_cell.angle_alpha   90.00
_cell.angle_beta   90.00
_cell.angle_gamma   90.00
#
_symmetry.space_group_name_H-M   'P 1'
#
loop_
_entity.id
_entity.type
_entity.pdbx_description
1 polymer ?
#
loop_
_entity_poly.entity_id
_entity_poly.type
_entity_poly.pdbx_seq_one_letter_code
_entity_poly.pdbx_strand_id
1 'polypeptide(L)'
;AMLLFLYSDEIPETHELSDLDSLFTSTIIAQHLLAAADRFVLTRLKLMCEVNLCEEISASTVADTLALSERYQCPQLKTACLNFTAKPENLGEVMKSDGYAYLEKWHPSLLTDLLRTSAMMDKK
;
A
#
# COMPACT_ATOMS: atom_id res chain seq x y z
N ALA A 1 13.44 -6.32 12.06
CA ALA A 1 12.69 -5.08 11.74
C ALA A 1 12.19 -4.35 13.00
N MET A 2 11.16 -4.84 13.72
CA MET A 2 10.60 -4.10 14.87
C MET A 2 11.57 -3.80 16.02
N LEU A 3 12.39 -4.77 16.44
CA LEU A 3 13.33 -4.56 17.54
C LEU A 3 14.39 -3.50 17.19
N LEU A 4 14.79 -3.44 15.92
CA LEU A 4 15.70 -2.40 15.41
C LEU A 4 15.02 -1.04 15.45
N PHE A 5 13.78 -0.92 15.01
CA PHE A 5 13.02 0.33 15.14
C PHE A 5 12.88 0.77 16.61
N LEU A 6 12.60 -0.14 17.54
CA LEU A 6 12.46 0.23 18.95
C LEU A 6 13.78 0.73 19.57
N TYR A 7 14.92 0.28 19.05
CA TYR A 7 16.24 0.60 19.59
C TYR A 7 16.94 1.76 18.86
N SER A 8 16.72 1.88 17.55
CA SER A 8 17.39 2.82 16.65
C SER A 8 16.45 3.87 16.07
N ASP A 9 15.13 3.71 16.24
CA ASP A 9 14.10 4.61 15.72
C ASP A 9 14.05 4.75 14.18
N GLU A 10 14.72 3.83 13.49
CA GLU A 10 14.84 3.80 12.03
C GLU A 10 14.16 2.55 11.47
N ILE A 11 13.52 2.70 10.31
CA ILE A 11 13.06 1.55 9.52
C ILE A 11 14.32 0.92 8.92
N PRO A 12 14.59 -0.37 9.16
CA PRO A 12 15.75 -1.01 8.57
C PRO A 12 15.59 -1.11 7.06
N GLU A 13 16.32 -0.29 6.33
CA GLU A 13 16.54 -0.44 4.88
C GLU A 13 17.40 -1.69 4.65
N THR A 14 16.87 -2.69 3.94
CA THR A 14 17.63 -3.89 3.61
C THR A 14 18.53 -3.63 2.43
N HIS A 15 19.67 -2.99 2.70
CA HIS A 15 20.70 -2.70 1.71
C HIS A 15 21.64 -3.88 1.41
N GLU A 16 21.34 -5.09 1.90
CA GLU A 16 22.32 -6.20 1.89
C GLU A 16 22.07 -7.32 0.87
N LEU A 17 21.02 -7.32 0.03
CA LEU A 17 20.80 -8.41 -0.92
C LEU A 17 20.30 -7.92 -2.30
N SER A 18 21.24 -7.93 -3.27
CA SER A 18 21.07 -8.00 -4.73
C SER A 18 19.98 -7.10 -5.36
N ASP A 19 20.43 -6.13 -6.16
CA ASP A 19 19.73 -4.94 -6.71
C ASP A 19 18.41 -5.13 -7.49
N LEU A 20 17.87 -6.35 -7.64
CA LEU A 20 16.53 -6.60 -8.19
C LEU A 20 15.51 -7.10 -7.15
N ASP A 21 15.95 -7.70 -6.05
CA ASP A 21 15.06 -8.26 -5.01
C ASP A 21 14.86 -7.28 -3.84
N SER A 22 15.63 -6.19 -3.82
CA SER A 22 15.61 -5.16 -2.76
C SER A 22 14.27 -4.41 -2.67
N LEU A 23 13.63 -4.11 -3.80
CA LEU A 23 12.33 -3.40 -3.80
C LEU A 23 11.18 -4.33 -3.37
N PHE A 24 11.21 -5.59 -3.81
CA PHE A 24 10.21 -6.59 -3.42
C PHE A 24 10.35 -6.97 -1.94
N THR A 25 11.59 -7.07 -1.44
CA THR A 25 11.84 -7.28 -0.01
C THR A 25 11.47 -6.04 0.82
N SER A 26 11.71 -4.81 0.35
CA SER A 26 11.28 -3.57 0.99
C SER A 26 9.76 -3.52 1.18
N THR A 27 8.99 -3.74 0.11
CA THR A 27 7.52 -3.78 0.20
C THR A 27 7.05 -4.84 1.19
N ILE A 28 7.56 -6.08 1.14
CA ILE A 28 7.18 -7.16 2.04
C ILE A 28 7.51 -6.82 3.50
N ILE A 29 8.69 -6.24 3.76
CA ILE A 29 9.09 -5.81 5.10
C ILE A 29 8.19 -4.70 5.60
N ALA A 30 7.86 -3.70 4.76
CA ALA A 30 6.95 -2.62 5.11
C ALA A 30 5.55 -3.16 5.42
N GLN A 31 5.04 -4.15 4.68
CA GLN A 31 3.76 -4.81 4.97
C GLN A 31 3.78 -5.55 6.31
N HIS A 32 4.83 -6.33 6.58
CA HIS A 32 4.98 -7.04 7.86
C HIS A 32 5.18 -6.07 9.03
N LEU A 33 5.92 -4.99 8.81
CA LEU A 33 6.16 -3.95 9.81
C LEU A 33 4.89 -3.16 10.10
N LEU A 34 4.06 -2.87 9.08
CA LEU A 34 2.75 -2.25 9.24
C LEU A 34 1.82 -3.13 10.07
N ALA A 35 1.76 -4.43 9.76
CA ALA A 35 0.98 -5.40 10.52
C ALA A 35 1.37 -5.43 12.00
N ALA A 36 2.67 -5.33 12.26
CA ALA A 36 3.19 -5.34 13.61
C ALA A 36 3.01 -3.98 14.31
N ALA A 37 3.20 -2.86 13.60
CA ALA A 37 2.93 -1.53 14.10
C ALA A 37 1.48 -1.36 14.56
N ASP A 38 0.54 -1.92 13.79
CA ASP A 38 -0.88 -1.96 14.16
C ASP A 38 -1.12 -2.79 15.44
N ARG A 39 -0.51 -3.98 15.52
CA ARG A 39 -0.60 -4.86 16.70
C ARG A 39 -0.02 -4.24 17.97
N PHE A 40 1.09 -3.48 17.85
CA PHE A 40 1.77 -2.85 18.97
C PHE A 40 1.35 -1.38 19.20
N VAL A 41 0.37 -0.89 18.43
CA VAL A 41 -0.14 0.49 18.50
C VAL A 41 0.99 1.53 18.38
N LEU A 42 1.96 1.26 17.51
CA LEU A 42 3.10 2.13 17.25
C LEU A 42 2.74 3.13 16.16
N THR A 43 2.08 4.23 16.54
CA THR A 43 1.56 5.22 15.59
C THR A 43 2.64 5.81 14.67
N ARG A 44 3.85 6.06 15.20
CA ARG A 44 4.95 6.61 14.40
C ARG A 44 5.49 5.61 13.37
N LEU A 45 5.67 4.36 13.78
CA LEU A 45 6.10 3.28 12.87
C LEU A 45 5.07 3.06 11.76
N LYS A 46 3.78 3.07 12.13
CA LYS A 46 2.67 2.95 11.18
C LYS A 46 2.72 4.04 10.13
N LEU A 47 2.92 5.30 10.53
CA LEU A 47 3.06 6.43 9.62
C LEU A 47 4.27 6.30 8.69
N MET A 48 5.42 5.87 9.21
CA MET A 48 6.62 5.70 8.37
C MET A 48 6.44 4.56 7.34
N CYS A 49 5.82 3.45 7.73
CA CYS A 49 5.44 2.39 6.78
C CYS A 49 4.43 2.90 5.74
N GLU A 50 3.52 3.78 6.15
CA GLU A 50 2.53 4.39 5.27
C GLU A 50 3.20 5.19 4.15
N VAL A 51 4.19 6.04 4.51
CA VAL A 51 4.96 6.84 3.55
C VAL A 51 5.76 5.95 2.60
N ASN A 52 6.47 4.94 3.12
CA ASN A 52 7.27 4.02 2.30
C ASN A 52 6.40 3.27 1.28
N LEU A 53 5.25 2.74 1.74
CA LEU A 53 4.30 2.05 0.86
C LEU A 53 3.63 2.99 -0.15
N CYS A 54 3.51 4.29 0.14
CA CYS A 54 3.01 5.27 -0.83
C CYS A 54 3.99 5.50 -1.98
N GLU A 55 5.29 5.43 -1.74
CA GLU A 55 6.32 5.61 -2.78
C GLU A 55 6.43 4.39 -3.70
N GLU A 56 6.13 3.20 -3.19
CA GLU A 56 6.21 1.92 -3.91
C GLU A 56 4.89 1.52 -4.62
N ILE A 57 3.91 2.43 -4.72
CA ILE A 57 2.64 2.15 -5.41
C ILE A 57 2.86 2.00 -6.92
N SER A 58 2.50 0.83 -7.44
CA SER A 58 2.50 0.52 -8.88
C SER A 58 1.17 -0.10 -9.31
N ALA A 59 0.90 -0.19 -10.61
CA ALA A 59 -0.38 -0.73 -11.10
C ALA A 59 -0.64 -2.19 -10.67
N SER A 60 0.41 -2.98 -10.44
CA SER A 60 0.29 -4.36 -9.93
C SER A 60 0.14 -4.41 -8.40
N THR A 61 0.77 -3.49 -7.66
CA THR A 61 0.78 -3.48 -6.19
C THR A 61 -0.29 -2.61 -5.55
N VAL A 62 -0.94 -1.71 -6.29
CA VAL A 62 -1.97 -0.78 -5.73
C VAL A 62 -3.15 -1.53 -5.16
N ALA A 63 -3.49 -2.68 -5.75
CA ALA A 63 -4.59 -3.53 -5.31
C ALA A 63 -4.33 -4.13 -3.92
N ASP A 64 -3.15 -4.73 -3.75
CA ASP A 64 -2.73 -5.34 -2.48
C ASP A 64 -2.52 -4.28 -1.40
N THR A 65 -1.87 -3.16 -1.73
CA THR A 65 -1.64 -2.04 -0.81
C THR A 65 -2.95 -1.37 -0.38
N LEU A 66 -3.94 -1.24 -1.27
CA LEU A 66 -5.26 -0.73 -0.91
C LEU A 66 -5.96 -1.66 0.09
N ALA A 67 -5.93 -2.98 -0.14
CA ALA A 67 -6.49 -3.96 0.80
C ALA A 67 -5.80 -3.90 2.18
N LEU A 68 -4.48 -3.71 2.20
CA LEU A 68 -3.71 -3.52 3.44
C LEU A 68 -4.08 -2.21 4.14
N SER A 69 -4.24 -1.11 3.40
CA SER A 69 -4.62 0.19 3.95
C SER A 69 -5.97 0.15 4.66
N GLU A 70 -6.93 -0.60 4.12
CA GLU A 70 -8.24 -0.80 4.74
C GLU A 70 -8.12 -1.67 5.99
N ARG A 71 -7.37 -2.78 5.89
CA ARG A 71 -7.19 -3.72 7.00
C ARG A 71 -6.55 -3.07 8.22
N TYR A 72 -5.50 -2.27 8.00
CA TYR A 72 -4.77 -1.59 9.06
C TYR A 72 -5.23 -0.15 9.27
N GLN A 73 -6.37 0.28 8.71
CA GLN A 73 -6.91 1.64 8.88
C GLN A 73 -5.86 2.75 8.69
N CYS A 74 -5.19 2.73 7.53
CA CYS A 74 -4.16 3.69 7.13
C CYS A 74 -4.75 4.67 6.10
N PRO A 75 -5.27 5.83 6.55
CA PRO A 75 -6.05 6.72 5.68
C PRO A 75 -5.21 7.45 4.61
N GLN A 76 -3.93 7.72 4.86
CA GLN A 76 -3.05 8.37 3.87
C GLN A 76 -2.70 7.40 2.75
N LEU A 77 -2.38 6.15 3.07
CA LEU A 77 -2.12 5.10 2.07
C LEU A 77 -3.37 4.84 1.24
N LYS A 78 -4.55 4.77 1.87
CA LYS A 78 -5.82 4.65 1.15
C LYS A 78 -6.02 5.80 0.16
N THR A 79 -5.77 7.03 0.62
CA THR A 79 -5.89 8.23 -0.23
C THR A 79 -4.88 8.23 -1.37
N ALA A 80 -3.64 7.81 -1.12
CA ALA A 80 -2.60 7.69 -2.15
C ALA A 80 -2.96 6.64 -3.21
N CYS A 81 -3.43 5.47 -2.80
CA CYS A 81 -3.93 4.42 -3.72
C CYS A 81 -5.10 4.95 -4.57
N LEU A 82 -6.06 5.64 -3.97
CA LEU A 82 -7.19 6.23 -4.68
C LEU A 82 -6.77 7.34 -5.66
N ASN A 83 -5.81 8.19 -5.28
CA ASN A 83 -5.25 9.20 -6.17
C ASN A 83 -4.47 8.59 -7.34
N PHE A 84 -3.81 7.45 -7.13
CA PHE A 84 -3.11 6.73 -8.19
C PHE A 84 -4.11 6.15 -9.21
N THR A 85 -5.22 5.56 -8.73
CA THR A 85 -6.27 4.99 -9.58
C THR A 85 -7.23 6.02 -10.16
N ALA A 86 -7.24 7.25 -9.64
CA ALA A 86 -8.00 8.36 -10.22
C ALA A 86 -7.54 8.72 -11.64
N LYS A 87 -6.31 8.36 -12.03
CA LYS A 87 -5.84 8.53 -13.41
C LYS A 87 -6.37 7.39 -14.28
N PRO A 88 -7.07 7.67 -15.41
CA PRO A 88 -7.70 6.64 -16.23
C PRO A 88 -6.67 5.67 -16.87
N GLU A 89 -5.48 6.17 -17.18
CA GLU A 89 -4.35 5.36 -17.68
C GLU A 89 -3.96 4.27 -16.67
N ASN A 90 -3.81 4.65 -15.39
CA ASN A 90 -3.48 3.74 -14.31
C ASN A 90 -4.64 2.80 -13.97
N LEU A 91 -5.88 3.30 -13.96
CA LEU A 91 -7.06 2.49 -13.68
C LEU A 91 -7.17 1.31 -14.66
N GLY A 92 -6.94 1.57 -15.95
CA GLY A 92 -6.97 0.54 -16.99
C GLY A 92 -5.91 -0.55 -16.79
N GLU A 93 -4.74 -0.22 -16.26
CA GLU A 93 -3.71 -1.21 -15.91
C GLU A 93 -4.05 -1.97 -14.64
N VAL A 94 -4.58 -1.28 -13.62
CA VAL A 94 -4.99 -1.89 -12.36
C VAL A 94 -6.09 -2.90 -12.59
N MET A 95 -7.10 -2.60 -13.40
CA MET A 95 -8.18 -3.53 -13.75
C MET A 95 -7.70 -4.79 -14.49
N LYS A 96 -6.53 -4.73 -15.14
CA LYS A 96 -5.91 -5.88 -15.81
C LYS A 96 -5.00 -6.69 -14.87
N SER A 97 -4.69 -6.17 -13.70
CA SER A 97 -3.84 -6.85 -12.72
C SER A 97 -4.57 -7.99 -12.02
N ASP A 98 -3.85 -9.05 -11.68
CA ASP A 98 -4.39 -10.17 -10.88
C ASP A 98 -4.84 -9.69 -9.48
N GLY A 99 -4.21 -8.65 -8.94
CA GLY A 99 -4.57 -8.03 -7.67
C GLY A 99 -5.98 -7.44 -7.68
N TYR A 100 -6.46 -6.91 -8.81
CA TYR A 100 -7.83 -6.39 -8.93
C TYR A 100 -8.88 -7.51 -8.85
N ALA A 101 -8.64 -8.66 -9.50
CA ALA A 101 -9.52 -9.81 -9.40
C ALA A 101 -9.57 -10.38 -7.96
N TYR A 102 -8.46 -10.30 -7.23
CA TYR A 102 -8.43 -10.65 -5.81
C TYR A 102 -9.27 -9.66 -4.97
N LEU A 103 -9.12 -8.36 -5.23
CA LEU A 103 -9.90 -7.29 -4.60
C LEU A 103 -11.41 -7.46 -4.84
N GLU A 104 -11.81 -7.81 -6.06
CA GLU A 104 -13.20 -8.09 -6.42
C GLU A 104 -13.80 -9.24 -5.60
N LYS A 105 -13.02 -10.30 -5.41
CA LYS A 105 -13.46 -11.50 -4.71
C LYS A 105 -13.56 -11.30 -3.19
N TRP A 106 -12.61 -10.60 -2.59
CA TRP A 106 -12.48 -10.52 -1.13
C TRP A 106 -13.00 -9.21 -0.54
N HIS A 107 -13.01 -8.10 -1.30
CA HIS A 107 -13.34 -6.77 -0.81
C HIS A 107 -14.14 -5.94 -1.84
N PRO A 108 -15.41 -6.30 -2.13
CA PRO A 108 -16.23 -5.59 -3.11
C PRO A 108 -16.54 -4.13 -2.70
N SER A 109 -16.53 -3.81 -1.40
CA SER A 109 -16.69 -2.43 -0.91
C SER A 109 -15.56 -1.52 -1.37
N LEU A 110 -14.31 -2.00 -1.36
CA LEU A 110 -13.15 -1.24 -1.82
C LEU A 110 -13.21 -0.97 -3.32
N LEU A 111 -13.73 -1.91 -4.12
CA LEU A 111 -14.00 -1.66 -5.54
C LEU A 111 -15.00 -0.52 -5.76
N THR A 112 -16.09 -0.50 -4.99
CA THR A 112 -17.07 0.58 -5.14
C THR A 112 -16.51 1.94 -4.78
N ASP A 113 -15.61 2.02 -3.79
CA ASP A 113 -14.91 3.25 -3.44
C ASP A 113 -13.93 3.68 -4.54
N LEU A 114 -13.19 2.73 -5.12
CA LEU A 114 -12.24 2.97 -6.20
C LEU A 114 -12.96 3.50 -7.45
N LEU A 115 -14.04 2.82 -7.88
CA LEU A 115 -14.87 3.22 -9.02
C LEU A 115 -15.59 4.55 -8.79
N ARG A 116 -16.05 4.82 -7.55
CA ARG A 116 -16.66 6.11 -7.21
C ARG A 116 -15.64 7.25 -7.33
N THR A 117 -14.40 7.00 -6.90
CA THR A 117 -13.34 8.01 -6.91
C THR A 117 -12.87 8.33 -8.32
N SER A 118 -12.71 7.33 -9.19
CA SER A 118 -12.39 7.57 -10.61
C SER A 118 -13.53 8.28 -11.36
N ALA A 119 -14.79 7.88 -11.13
CA ALA A 119 -15.95 8.50 -11.76
C ALA A 119 -16.20 9.97 -11.33
N MET A 120 -15.73 10.38 -10.15
CA MET A 120 -15.80 11.77 -9.71
C MET A 120 -14.79 12.69 -10.43
N MET A 121 -13.71 12.12 -10.96
CA MET A 121 -12.62 12.88 -11.60
C MET A 121 -12.82 13.04 -13.11
N ASP A 122 -13.60 12.17 -13.77
CA ASP A 122 -14.00 12.28 -15.19
C ASP A 122 -14.91 13.49 -15.51
N LYS A 123 -15.38 14.24 -14.50
CA LYS A 123 -16.27 15.40 -14.67
C LYS A 123 -15.56 16.77 -14.65
N LYS A 124 -14.23 16.81 -14.74
CA LYS A 124 -13.47 18.07 -14.71
C LYS A 124 -12.79 18.34 -16.05
#